data_AF-X0SHU1-F1
#
_entry.id   AF-X0SHU1-F1
#
_cell.length_a   1.000
_cell.length_b   1.000
_cell.length_c   1.000
_cell.angle_alpha   90.00
_cell.angle_beta   90.00
_cell.angle_gamma   90.00
#
_symmetry.space_group_name_H-M   'P 1'
#
loop_
_entity.id
_entity.type
_entity.pdbx_description
1 polymer ?
#
loop_
_entity_poly.entity_id
_entity_poly.type
_entity_poly.pdbx_seq_one_letter_code
_entity_poly.pdbx_strand_id
1 'polypeptide(L)'
;SFQIDPPVTPGWSQGGEIAWPTYEEHFFFLDYIRSKRDNFTFTHPKYGEIVGKINNVTPYHDDTDEYVSITFEFIEETTTEEVSQIIYLVPEMAAGFTDTNTKLTEVVEQAQKGASNGVAWIAGAQNFVADLDTYLSHLTSPATSLINTINYGTSLPGQIMGSINGAVDRIVQLYQTGRNAPASFINNCITGVRALKATFSGVNANYVHVMGSSRVAYEAGAILEEDDQNFRDIKEKEGETAFDAAGNYRPVTTLPETMTIDELEFALYEVRTLINEAIQIDRDNRALQEQARHLQRYVNRIKLDRDRIETKEYSLRTMHEIALDNGLTYHAAERIAKLNPAIINPTFTNGDIKVLIPMGV
;
A
#
# COMPACT_ATOMS: atom_id res chain seq x y z
N SER A 1 6.25 17.04 -9.10
CA SER A 1 6.27 16.80 -10.56
C SER A 1 5.69 15.43 -10.82
N PHE A 2 4.80 15.32 -11.81
CA PHE A 2 4.27 14.03 -12.27
C PHE A 2 5.31 13.38 -13.18
N GLN A 3 5.47 12.05 -13.11
CA GLN A 3 6.21 11.31 -14.11
C GLN A 3 5.18 10.68 -15.06
N ILE A 4 5.27 11.06 -16.33
CA ILE A 4 4.47 10.50 -17.42
C ILE A 4 5.42 9.57 -18.14
N ASP A 5 5.13 8.27 -18.19
CA ASP A 5 5.93 7.35 -19.01
C ASP A 5 5.55 7.56 -20.48
N PRO A 6 6.41 8.16 -21.32
CA PRO A 6 6.15 8.28 -22.73
C PRO A 6 6.57 6.98 -23.45
N PRO A 7 6.00 6.70 -24.63
CA PRO A 7 6.42 5.57 -25.44
C PRO A 7 7.89 5.72 -25.85
N VAL A 8 8.61 4.60 -25.79
CA VAL A 8 9.98 4.45 -26.27
C VAL A 8 10.04 4.85 -27.75
N THR A 9 10.42 6.09 -28.03
CA THR A 9 10.77 6.61 -29.35
C THR A 9 11.89 7.65 -29.21
N PRO A 10 12.76 7.79 -30.22
CA PRO A 10 14.14 8.24 -30.04
C PRO A 10 14.19 9.69 -29.56
N GLY A 11 14.66 9.89 -28.33
CA GLY A 11 14.81 11.20 -27.68
C GLY A 11 14.72 11.12 -26.15
N TRP A 12 13.90 10.22 -25.62
CA TRP A 12 13.81 9.95 -24.19
C TRP A 12 14.90 8.95 -23.79
N SER A 13 16.01 9.43 -23.21
CA SER A 13 17.16 8.59 -22.88
C SER A 13 16.79 7.51 -21.85
N GLN A 14 16.78 6.25 -22.30
CA GLN A 14 17.01 5.11 -21.43
C GLN A 14 18.47 5.16 -20.95
N GLY A 15 18.66 5.54 -19.69
CA GLY A 15 19.93 5.42 -18.98
C GLY A 15 20.85 6.65 -19.09
N GLY A 16 21.26 7.15 -17.92
CA GLY A 16 22.32 8.16 -17.76
C GLY A 16 21.84 9.59 -17.98
N GLU A 17 21.74 10.35 -16.89
CA GLU A 17 21.36 11.78 -16.81
C GLU A 17 19.91 12.09 -17.22
N ILE A 18 19.13 12.61 -16.25
CA ILE A 18 17.79 13.15 -16.53
C ILE A 18 17.99 14.45 -17.30
N ALA A 19 18.01 14.37 -18.63
CA ALA A 19 17.84 15.54 -19.47
C ALA A 19 16.43 16.09 -19.19
N TRP A 20 16.36 17.31 -18.67
CA TRP A 20 15.07 17.99 -18.52
C TRP A 20 14.45 18.17 -19.91
N PRO A 21 13.13 17.95 -20.06
CA PRO A 21 12.48 18.10 -21.35
C PRO A 21 12.72 19.52 -21.89
N THR A 22 13.12 19.60 -23.15
CA THR A 22 13.38 20.87 -23.86
C THR A 22 12.06 21.60 -24.15
N TYR A 23 12.16 22.90 -24.41
CA TYR A 23 11.00 23.69 -24.82
C TYR A 23 10.31 23.06 -26.03
N GLU A 24 11.04 22.59 -27.04
CA GLU A 24 10.41 21.99 -28.22
C GLU A 24 9.67 20.67 -27.93
N GLU A 25 10.07 19.93 -26.90
CA GLU A 25 9.47 18.63 -26.54
C GLU A 25 8.06 18.73 -25.97
N HIS A 26 7.64 19.91 -25.49
CA HIS A 26 6.29 20.10 -24.98
C HIS A 26 5.24 20.00 -26.11
N PHE A 27 5.58 20.33 -27.36
CA PHE A 27 4.67 20.19 -28.49
C PHE A 27 4.36 18.72 -28.77
N PHE A 28 5.35 17.83 -28.66
CA PHE A 28 5.14 16.38 -28.77
C PHE A 28 4.25 15.86 -27.65
N PHE A 29 4.40 16.40 -26.43
CA PHE A 29 3.53 16.07 -25.31
C PHE A 29 2.07 16.51 -25.54
N LEU A 30 1.85 17.73 -26.05
CA LEU A 30 0.52 18.23 -26.39
C LEU A 30 -0.13 17.41 -27.52
N ASP A 31 0.63 17.03 -28.54
CA ASP A 31 0.14 16.19 -29.63
C ASP A 31 -0.12 14.74 -29.17
N TYR A 32 0.68 14.22 -28.23
CA TYR A 32 0.43 12.94 -27.58
C TYR A 32 -0.92 12.96 -26.84
N ILE A 33 -1.18 14.00 -26.04
CA ILE A 33 -2.47 14.13 -25.35
C ILE A 33 -3.63 14.24 -26.34
N ARG A 34 -3.47 15.00 -27.44
CA ARG A 34 -4.52 15.15 -28.46
C ARG A 34 -4.82 13.85 -29.21
N SER A 35 -3.80 13.01 -29.43
CA SER A 35 -3.92 11.75 -30.17
C SER A 35 -4.47 10.60 -29.32
N LYS A 36 -4.21 10.60 -28.01
CA LYS A 36 -4.75 9.66 -27.03
C LYS A 36 -6.00 10.26 -26.37
N ARG A 37 -7.18 10.05 -26.95
CA ARG A 37 -8.44 10.53 -26.35
C ARG A 37 -8.96 9.66 -25.20
N ASP A 38 -8.36 8.49 -24.99
CA ASP A 38 -8.80 7.50 -24.02
C ASP A 38 -7.66 7.14 -23.05
N ASN A 39 -8.00 7.10 -21.76
CA ASN A 39 -7.24 6.71 -20.57
C ASN A 39 -5.71 6.88 -20.60
N PHE A 40 -5.26 7.88 -19.84
CA PHE A 40 -3.87 8.10 -19.45
C PHE A 40 -3.58 7.47 -18.09
N THR A 41 -2.37 6.94 -17.95
CA THR A 41 -1.82 6.51 -16.67
C THR A 41 -0.77 7.51 -16.22
N PHE A 42 -0.97 8.10 -15.04
CA PHE A 42 -0.05 9.07 -14.42
C PHE A 42 0.51 8.53 -13.12
N THR A 43 1.81 8.68 -12.87
CA THR A 43 2.37 8.34 -11.56
C THR A 43 2.46 9.60 -10.69
N HIS A 44 1.55 9.75 -9.72
CA HIS A 44 1.58 10.81 -8.71
C HIS A 44 2.43 10.40 -7.49
N PRO A 45 3.33 11.26 -6.99
CA PRO A 45 4.18 10.95 -5.83
C PRO A 45 3.40 10.47 -4.58
N LYS A 46 2.26 11.09 -4.29
CA LYS A 46 1.33 10.73 -3.21
C LYS A 46 0.31 9.64 -3.56
N TYR A 47 -0.17 9.56 -4.80
CA TYR A 47 -1.38 8.80 -5.17
C TYR A 47 -1.10 7.63 -6.14
N GLY A 48 0.12 7.52 -6.66
CA GLY A 48 0.56 6.36 -7.44
C GLY A 48 0.10 6.43 -8.88
N GLU A 49 0.01 5.27 -9.53
CA GLU A 49 -0.64 5.19 -10.84
C GLU A 49 -2.10 5.60 -10.69
N ILE A 50 -2.44 6.73 -11.29
CA ILE A 50 -3.80 7.23 -11.45
C ILE A 50 -4.15 7.03 -12.93
N VAL A 51 -5.24 6.30 -13.18
CA VAL A 51 -5.75 6.07 -14.53
C VAL A 51 -6.97 6.96 -14.73
N GLY A 52 -7.08 7.57 -15.90
CA GLY A 52 -8.15 8.54 -16.14
C GLY A 52 -7.97 9.34 -17.39
N LYS A 53 -8.86 10.30 -17.62
CA LYS A 53 -8.88 11.11 -18.84
C LYS A 53 -8.44 12.52 -18.55
N ILE A 54 -7.71 13.09 -19.50
CA ILE A 54 -7.41 14.52 -19.48
C ILE A 54 -8.56 15.22 -20.20
N ASN A 55 -9.39 15.92 -19.42
CA ASN A 55 -10.57 16.61 -19.94
C ASN A 55 -10.19 17.92 -20.63
N ASN A 56 -9.21 18.63 -20.06
CA ASN A 56 -8.74 19.92 -20.57
C ASN A 56 -7.24 20.07 -20.36
N VAL A 57 -6.57 20.74 -21.30
CA VAL A 57 -5.15 21.09 -21.23
C VAL A 57 -4.98 22.56 -21.61
N THR A 58 -4.36 23.33 -20.73
CA THR A 58 -4.05 24.74 -20.94
C THR A 58 -2.54 24.94 -20.82
N PRO A 59 -1.83 25.08 -21.95
CA PRO A 59 -0.43 25.48 -21.95
C PRO A 59 -0.31 27.01 -21.86
N TYR A 60 0.62 27.48 -21.04
CA TYR A 60 1.11 28.85 -21.00
C TYR A 60 2.53 28.85 -21.56
N HIS A 61 2.76 29.62 -22.62
CA HIS A 61 4.06 29.76 -23.27
C HIS A 61 4.67 31.10 -22.91
N ASP A 62 5.93 31.07 -22.47
CA ASP A 62 6.81 32.22 -22.46
C ASP A 62 7.97 31.95 -23.42
N ASP A 63 7.77 32.33 -24.69
CA ASP A 63 8.72 32.12 -25.77
C ASP A 63 10.05 32.86 -25.55
N THR A 64 10.09 33.85 -24.64
CA THR A 64 11.29 34.66 -24.38
C THR A 64 12.32 33.87 -23.58
N ASP A 65 11.85 33.07 -22.63
CA ASP A 65 12.67 32.30 -21.68
C ASP A 65 12.65 30.79 -22.00
N GLU A 66 12.13 30.42 -23.18
CA GLU A 66 11.93 29.02 -23.59
C GLU A 66 11.21 28.21 -22.49
N TYR A 67 10.23 28.85 -21.85
CA TYR A 67 9.52 28.31 -20.71
C TYR A 67 8.08 27.99 -21.07
N VAL A 68 7.62 26.82 -20.63
CA VAL A 68 6.23 26.40 -20.78
C VAL A 68 5.70 25.86 -19.47
N SER A 69 4.49 26.29 -19.10
CA SER A 69 3.75 25.75 -17.98
C SER A 69 2.47 25.12 -18.50
N ILE A 70 2.29 23.82 -18.26
CA ILE A 70 1.11 23.08 -18.73
C ILE A 70 0.25 22.74 -17.52
N THR A 71 -0.97 23.27 -17.50
CA THR A 71 -2.00 22.87 -16.53
C THR A 71 -2.99 21.98 -17.23
N PHE A 72 -3.38 20.87 -16.62
CA PHE A 72 -4.40 19.99 -17.17
C PHE A 72 -5.39 19.55 -16.10
N GLU A 73 -6.63 19.38 -16.50
CA GLU A 73 -7.71 18.81 -15.68
C GLU A 73 -7.77 17.31 -15.93
N PHE A 74 -7.44 16.54 -14.89
CA PHE A 74 -7.45 15.08 -14.94
C PHE A 74 -8.67 14.54 -14.18
N ILE A 75 -9.48 13.76 -14.86
CA ILE A 75 -10.62 13.04 -14.29
C ILE A 75 -10.18 11.59 -14.11
N GLU A 76 -10.04 11.16 -12.86
CA GLU A 76 -9.77 9.76 -12.54
C GLU A 76 -10.94 8.90 -13.03
N GLU A 77 -10.67 7.96 -13.94
CA GLU A 77 -11.63 6.93 -14.33
C GLU A 77 -11.15 5.63 -13.72
N THR A 78 -11.83 5.18 -12.67
CA THR A 78 -11.76 3.79 -12.24
C THR A 78 -12.46 2.94 -13.30
N THR A 79 -11.72 2.44 -14.28
CA THR A 79 -12.25 1.49 -15.26
C THR A 79 -12.63 0.20 -14.56
N THR A 80 -13.92 -0.16 -14.62
CA THR A 80 -14.48 -1.42 -14.09
C THR A 80 -13.84 -2.68 -14.69
N GLU A 81 -13.16 -2.58 -15.84
CA GLU A 81 -12.55 -3.74 -16.52
C GLU A 81 -11.24 -4.23 -15.88
N GLU A 82 -10.39 -3.35 -15.31
CA GLU A 82 -9.16 -3.77 -14.61
C GLU A 82 -9.44 -4.39 -13.22
N VAL A 83 -10.65 -4.17 -12.69
CA VAL A 83 -11.13 -4.62 -11.38
C VAL A 83 -11.60 -6.08 -11.39
N SER A 84 -11.75 -6.67 -12.59
CA SER A 84 -12.33 -8.01 -12.79
C SER A 84 -11.36 -9.18 -12.55
N GLN A 85 -10.06 -8.92 -12.43
CA GLN A 85 -9.11 -9.96 -12.06
C GLN A 85 -9.06 -10.06 -10.53
N ILE A 86 -9.28 -11.27 -10.01
CA ILE A 86 -8.99 -11.58 -8.60
C ILE A 86 -7.47 -11.44 -8.44
N ILE A 87 -7.02 -10.24 -8.03
CA ILE A 87 -5.65 -10.02 -7.60
C ILE A 87 -5.56 -10.62 -6.19
N TYR A 88 -4.92 -11.78 -6.08
CA TYR A 88 -4.46 -12.27 -4.78
C TYR A 88 -3.27 -11.40 -4.39
N LEU A 89 -3.46 -10.50 -3.43
CA LEU A 89 -2.46 -9.49 -3.10
C LEU A 89 -1.25 -10.11 -2.41
N VAL A 90 -1.48 -11.07 -1.50
CA VAL A 90 -0.41 -11.73 -0.74
C VAL A 90 0.57 -12.50 -1.63
N PRO A 91 0.16 -13.32 -2.62
CA PRO A 91 1.08 -13.95 -3.58
C PRO A 91 1.95 -12.95 -4.34
N GLU A 92 1.37 -11.87 -4.86
CA GLU A 92 2.13 -10.85 -5.61
C GLU A 92 3.12 -10.11 -4.70
N MET A 93 2.71 -9.79 -3.48
CA MET A 93 3.61 -9.23 -2.48
C MET A 93 4.76 -10.19 -2.13
N ALA A 94 4.47 -11.48 -1.99
CA ALA A 94 5.46 -12.50 -1.66
C ALA A 94 6.48 -12.67 -2.79
N ALA A 95 6.01 -12.64 -4.05
CA ALA A 95 6.86 -12.67 -5.23
C ALA A 95 7.78 -11.45 -5.27
N GLY A 96 7.23 -10.24 -5.10
CA GLY A 96 8.03 -9.01 -5.05
C GLY A 96 9.05 -8.97 -3.92
N PHE A 97 8.71 -9.54 -2.76
CA PHE A 97 9.63 -9.68 -1.62
C PHE A 97 10.77 -10.65 -1.94
N THR A 98 10.44 -11.80 -2.53
CA THR A 98 11.42 -12.81 -2.93
C THR A 98 12.39 -12.27 -3.99
N ASP A 99 11.88 -11.55 -4.98
CA ASP A 99 12.68 -10.94 -6.04
C ASP A 99 13.61 -9.84 -5.50
N THR A 100 13.10 -8.99 -4.61
CA THR A 100 13.90 -7.96 -3.93
C THR A 100 15.04 -8.59 -3.13
N ASN A 101 14.75 -9.66 -2.39
CA ASN A 101 15.75 -10.39 -1.62
C ASN A 101 16.82 -11.05 -2.51
N THR A 102 16.40 -11.62 -3.64
CA THR A 102 17.30 -12.25 -4.61
C THR A 102 18.26 -11.21 -5.19
N LYS A 103 17.74 -10.06 -5.66
CA LYS A 103 18.57 -8.96 -6.19
C LYS A 103 19.59 -8.46 -5.18
N LEU A 104 19.17 -8.25 -3.94
CA LEU A 104 20.10 -7.78 -2.90
C LEU A 104 21.17 -8.82 -2.58
N THR A 105 20.82 -10.10 -2.59
CA THR A 105 21.81 -11.18 -2.45
C THR A 105 22.86 -11.12 -3.56
N GLU A 106 22.44 -10.92 -4.82
CA GLU A 106 23.35 -10.79 -5.97
C GLU A 106 24.26 -9.56 -5.84
N VAL A 107 23.74 -8.42 -5.37
CA VAL A 107 24.55 -7.21 -5.15
C VAL A 107 25.61 -7.45 -4.07
N VAL A 108 25.25 -8.12 -2.97
CA VAL A 108 26.21 -8.48 -1.91
C VAL A 108 27.27 -9.45 -2.43
N GLU A 109 26.88 -10.42 -3.27
CA GLU A 109 27.82 -11.32 -3.94
C GLU A 109 28.78 -10.61 -4.88
N GLN A 110 28.31 -9.63 -5.65
CA GLN A 110 29.16 -8.82 -6.52
C GLN A 110 30.12 -7.94 -5.71
N ALA A 111 29.65 -7.35 -4.61
CA ALA A 111 30.49 -6.59 -3.69
C ALA A 111 31.59 -7.46 -3.07
N GLN A 112 31.28 -8.71 -2.72
CA GLN A 112 32.28 -9.69 -2.26
C GLN A 112 33.37 -9.94 -3.31
N LYS A 113 32.96 -10.17 -4.56
CA LYS A 113 33.88 -10.48 -5.68
C LYS A 113 34.74 -9.29 -6.07
N GLY A 114 34.22 -8.07 -5.97
CA GLY A 114 34.91 -6.83 -6.32
C GLY A 114 35.81 -6.24 -5.22
N ALA A 115 35.77 -6.78 -4.00
CA ALA A 115 36.55 -6.26 -2.88
C ALA A 115 38.05 -6.57 -3.05
N SER A 116 38.83 -5.55 -3.40
CA SER A 116 40.29 -5.61 -3.53
C SER A 116 41.01 -6.04 -2.25
N ASN A 117 40.39 -5.82 -1.09
CA ASN A 117 40.82 -6.30 0.23
C ASN A 117 39.76 -7.24 0.83
N GLY A 118 39.66 -8.47 0.32
CA GLY A 118 38.66 -9.46 0.77
C GLY A 118 38.58 -9.67 2.28
N VAL A 119 39.69 -9.53 3.03
CA VAL A 119 39.71 -9.65 4.50
C VAL A 119 38.97 -8.51 5.20
N ALA A 120 39.12 -7.27 4.73
CA ALA A 120 38.43 -6.10 5.32
C ALA A 120 36.93 -6.13 5.03
N TRP A 121 36.56 -6.61 3.84
CA TRP A 121 35.16 -6.82 3.48
C TRP A 121 34.51 -7.92 4.33
N ILE A 122 35.18 -9.07 4.52
CA ILE A 122 34.69 -10.15 5.39
C ILE A 122 34.50 -9.65 6.82
N ALA A 123 35.46 -8.91 7.38
CA ALA A 123 35.35 -8.35 8.72
C ALA A 123 34.18 -7.35 8.84
N GLY A 124 33.97 -6.48 7.85
CA GLY A 124 32.84 -5.56 7.81
C GLY A 124 31.49 -6.27 7.72
N ALA A 125 31.40 -7.33 6.92
CA ALA A 125 30.22 -8.19 6.81
C ALA A 125 29.90 -8.91 8.13
N GLN A 126 30.92 -9.46 8.80
CA GLN A 126 30.75 -10.12 10.09
C GLN A 126 30.31 -9.14 11.19
N ASN A 127 30.87 -7.93 11.22
CA ASN A 127 30.44 -6.88 12.15
C ASN A 127 28.99 -6.48 11.89
N PHE A 128 28.58 -6.34 10.62
CA PHE A 128 27.19 -6.05 10.28
C PHE A 128 26.21 -7.12 10.76
N VAL A 129 26.57 -8.40 10.59
CA VAL A 129 25.78 -9.53 11.14
C VAL A 129 25.73 -9.48 12.67
N ALA A 130 26.86 -9.22 13.33
CA ALA A 130 26.92 -9.12 14.79
C ALA A 130 26.09 -7.94 15.34
N ASP A 131 26.08 -6.81 14.64
CA ASP A 131 25.27 -5.64 14.98
C ASP A 131 23.77 -5.95 14.83
N LEU A 132 23.37 -6.69 13.78
CA LEU A 132 22.01 -7.20 13.61
C LEU A 132 21.62 -8.15 14.75
N ASP A 133 22.50 -9.10 15.11
CA ASP A 133 22.27 -10.03 16.22
C ASP A 133 22.17 -9.29 17.56
N THR A 134 22.95 -8.23 17.75
CA THR A 134 22.89 -7.37 18.94
C THR A 134 21.55 -6.63 19.00
N TYR A 135 21.13 -5.98 17.91
CA TYR A 135 19.81 -5.34 17.82
C TYR A 135 18.68 -6.34 18.09
N LEU A 136 18.78 -7.53 17.49
CA LEU A 136 17.86 -8.64 17.66
C LEU A 136 17.77 -9.14 19.11
N SER A 137 18.86 -9.06 19.88
CA SER A 137 18.88 -9.44 21.30
C SER A 137 18.11 -8.46 22.20
N HIS A 138 17.95 -7.21 21.75
CA HIS A 138 17.14 -6.19 22.43
C HIS A 138 15.63 -6.34 22.15
N LEU A 139 15.25 -7.09 21.12
CA LEU A 139 13.85 -7.41 20.81
C LEU A 139 13.43 -8.67 21.56
N THR A 140 12.86 -8.51 22.75
CA THR A 140 12.43 -9.59 23.65
C THR A 140 11.12 -10.25 23.23
N SER A 141 11.06 -10.87 22.05
CA SER A 141 9.93 -11.73 21.66
C SER A 141 10.41 -13.03 21.00
N PRO A 142 10.06 -14.21 21.55
CA PRO A 142 10.27 -15.49 20.89
C PRO A 142 9.04 -15.83 20.03
N ALA A 143 9.14 -15.77 18.70
CA ALA A 143 8.10 -16.33 17.83
C ALA A 143 8.63 -16.71 16.44
N THR A 144 8.08 -17.80 15.92
CA THR A 144 8.43 -18.50 14.67
C THR A 144 8.19 -17.60 13.45
N SER A 145 9.21 -17.40 12.62
CA SER A 145 9.20 -16.43 11.52
C SER A 145 9.04 -17.07 10.13
N LEU A 146 8.67 -16.23 9.14
CA LEU A 146 8.63 -16.52 7.71
C LEU A 146 10.00 -16.86 7.10
N ILE A 147 11.10 -16.76 7.88
CA ILE A 147 12.43 -17.29 7.56
C ILE A 147 12.36 -18.73 7.03
N ASN A 148 11.35 -19.52 7.44
CA ASN A 148 11.19 -20.90 6.99
C ASN A 148 10.88 -21.08 5.50
N THR A 149 10.50 -20.02 4.78
CA THR A 149 10.15 -20.11 3.34
C THR A 149 11.32 -19.74 2.42
N ILE A 150 12.28 -18.93 2.89
CA ILE A 150 13.44 -18.52 2.10
C ILE A 150 14.67 -19.30 2.58
N ASN A 151 15.19 -20.19 1.73
CA ASN A 151 16.44 -20.90 1.99
C ASN A 151 17.63 -19.98 1.76
N TYR A 152 18.14 -19.37 2.83
CA TYR A 152 19.43 -18.68 2.79
C TYR A 152 20.56 -19.70 2.77
N GLY A 153 21.40 -19.64 1.74
CA GLY A 153 22.61 -20.47 1.69
C GLY A 153 23.55 -20.17 2.86
N THR A 154 24.47 -21.10 3.17
CA THR A 154 25.49 -20.92 4.23
C THR A 154 26.64 -19.98 3.82
N SER A 155 26.58 -19.40 2.62
CA SER A 155 27.54 -18.40 2.14
C SER A 155 27.42 -17.09 2.93
N LEU A 156 28.48 -16.28 2.98
CA LEU A 156 28.46 -15.00 3.69
C LEU A 156 27.35 -14.04 3.18
N PRO A 157 27.09 -13.92 1.87
CA PRO A 157 25.94 -13.17 1.36
C PRO A 157 24.60 -13.72 1.83
N GLY A 158 24.44 -15.05 1.84
CA GLY A 158 23.24 -15.71 2.38
C GLY A 158 23.04 -15.43 3.87
N GLN A 159 24.12 -15.45 4.65
CA GLN A 159 24.08 -15.11 6.08
C GLN A 159 23.68 -13.66 6.32
N ILE A 160 24.26 -12.70 5.59
CA ILE A 160 23.93 -11.27 5.66
C ILE A 160 22.42 -11.06 5.40
N MET A 161 21.92 -11.63 4.31
CA MET A 161 20.50 -11.48 3.95
C MET A 161 19.58 -12.21 4.94
N GLY A 162 19.97 -13.38 5.42
CA GLY A 162 19.24 -14.10 6.47
C GLY A 162 19.14 -13.29 7.76
N SER A 163 20.22 -12.62 8.18
CA SER A 163 20.24 -11.77 9.37
C SER A 163 19.37 -10.51 9.19
N ILE A 164 19.41 -9.84 8.03
CA ILE A 164 18.54 -8.69 7.75
C ILE A 164 17.07 -9.11 7.83
N ASN A 165 16.71 -10.19 7.14
CA ASN A 165 15.34 -10.68 7.13
C ASN A 165 14.88 -11.12 8.52
N GLY A 166 15.74 -11.78 9.30
CA GLY A 166 15.44 -12.10 10.69
C GLY A 166 15.18 -10.88 11.55
N ALA A 167 15.97 -9.80 11.38
CA ALA A 167 15.77 -8.54 12.08
C ALA A 167 14.43 -7.87 11.73
N VAL A 168 14.13 -7.75 10.45
CA VAL A 168 12.87 -7.17 9.97
C VAL A 168 11.67 -8.03 10.38
N ASP A 169 11.75 -9.35 10.27
CA ASP A 169 10.70 -10.26 10.71
C ASP A 169 10.40 -10.10 12.20
N ARG A 170 11.42 -10.04 13.07
CA ARG A 170 11.17 -9.86 14.52
C ARG A 170 10.51 -8.52 14.84
N ILE A 171 10.79 -7.47 14.07
CA ILE A 171 10.07 -6.18 14.20
C ILE A 171 8.59 -6.35 13.87
N VAL A 172 8.27 -7.02 12.77
CA VAL A 172 6.87 -7.32 12.40
C VAL A 172 6.18 -8.14 13.49
N GLN A 173 6.87 -9.18 13.99
CA GLN A 173 6.35 -10.06 15.05
C GLN A 173 6.11 -9.30 16.36
N LEU A 174 6.97 -8.34 16.72
CA LEU A 174 6.82 -7.51 17.92
C LEU A 174 5.46 -6.79 17.94
N TYR A 175 4.99 -6.37 16.78
CA TYR A 175 3.76 -5.59 16.65
C TYR A 175 2.54 -6.43 16.30
N GLN A 176 2.64 -7.76 16.17
CA GLN A 176 1.52 -8.61 15.75
C GLN A 176 0.24 -8.45 16.57
N THR A 177 0.36 -8.17 17.86
CA THR A 177 -0.79 -7.91 18.74
C THR A 177 -1.60 -6.68 18.32
N GLY A 178 -1.00 -5.78 17.52
CA GLY A 178 -1.64 -4.61 16.92
C GLY A 178 -2.34 -4.87 15.59
N ARG A 179 -2.37 -6.11 15.06
CA ARG A 179 -3.05 -6.40 13.77
C ARG A 179 -4.54 -6.03 13.76
N ASN A 180 -5.18 -6.02 14.93
CA ASN A 180 -6.57 -5.56 15.10
C ASN A 180 -6.74 -4.04 14.88
N ALA A 181 -5.63 -3.28 14.80
CA ALA A 181 -5.59 -1.87 14.43
C ALA A 181 -4.60 -1.67 13.26
N PRO A 182 -4.98 -2.03 12.03
CA PRO A 182 -4.10 -2.07 10.85
C PRO A 182 -3.20 -0.85 10.64
N ALA A 183 -3.76 0.36 10.73
CA ALA A 183 -3.02 1.60 10.57
C ALA A 183 -1.90 1.76 11.61
N SER A 184 -2.19 1.40 12.87
CA SER A 184 -1.21 1.44 13.96
C SER A 184 -0.15 0.36 13.78
N PHE A 185 -0.54 -0.85 13.37
CA PHE A 185 0.39 -1.93 13.08
C PHE A 185 1.39 -1.55 11.99
N ILE A 186 0.89 -1.07 10.85
CA ILE A 186 1.73 -0.65 9.71
C ILE A 186 2.70 0.45 10.14
N ASN A 187 2.22 1.48 10.83
CA ASN A 187 3.07 2.58 11.29
C ASN A 187 4.14 2.09 12.28
N ASN A 188 3.80 1.19 13.19
CA ASN A 188 4.77 0.60 14.11
C ASN A 188 5.84 -0.22 13.39
N CYS A 189 5.46 -1.01 12.38
CA CYS A 189 6.39 -1.74 11.53
C CYS A 189 7.33 -0.79 10.77
N ILE A 190 6.79 0.28 10.16
CA ILE A 190 7.58 1.31 9.47
C ILE A 190 8.57 1.98 10.44
N THR A 191 8.09 2.36 11.63
CA THR A 191 8.90 2.97 12.67
C THR A 191 10.03 2.04 13.12
N GLY A 192 9.72 0.76 13.32
CA GLY A 192 10.72 -0.25 13.66
C GLY A 192 11.78 -0.44 12.57
N VAL A 193 11.37 -0.50 11.29
CA VAL A 193 12.31 -0.57 10.16
C VAL A 193 13.19 0.68 10.07
N ARG A 194 12.62 1.87 10.29
CA ARG A 194 13.39 3.13 10.33
C ARG A 194 14.37 3.17 11.51
N ALA A 195 13.99 2.65 12.68
CA ALA A 195 14.87 2.52 13.83
C ALA A 195 16.03 1.55 13.55
N LEU A 196 15.75 0.40 12.94
CA LEU A 196 16.77 -0.56 12.49
C LEU A 196 17.71 0.06 11.44
N LYS A 197 17.18 0.81 10.46
CA LYS A 197 18.01 1.53 9.50
C LYS A 197 18.98 2.49 10.20
N ALA A 198 18.52 3.20 11.23
CA ALA A 198 19.31 4.19 11.95
C ALA A 198 20.48 3.60 12.77
N THR A 199 20.50 2.28 13.04
CA THR A 199 21.65 1.64 13.69
C THR A 199 22.82 1.40 12.72
N PHE A 200 22.60 1.57 11.41
CA PHE A 200 23.61 1.33 10.38
C PHE A 200 23.95 2.61 9.61
N SER A 201 25.03 2.56 8.84
CA SER A 201 25.45 3.65 7.96
C SER A 201 25.82 3.15 6.58
N GLY A 202 25.80 4.06 5.59
CA GLY A 202 26.16 3.78 4.21
C GLY A 202 25.33 2.66 3.58
N VAL A 203 26.01 1.76 2.87
CA VAL A 203 25.37 0.70 2.07
C VAL A 203 24.55 -0.28 2.93
N ASN A 204 24.97 -0.54 4.17
CA ASN A 204 24.26 -1.43 5.08
C ASN A 204 22.88 -0.87 5.48
N ALA A 205 22.81 0.45 5.73
CA ALA A 205 21.54 1.12 6.01
C ALA A 205 20.59 1.07 4.79
N ASN A 206 21.15 1.14 3.58
CA ASN A 206 20.40 1.05 2.34
C ASN A 206 19.77 -0.35 2.16
N TYR A 207 20.53 -1.43 2.39
CA TYR A 207 20.02 -2.80 2.31
C TYR A 207 18.89 -3.07 3.31
N VAL A 208 19.07 -2.64 4.56
CA VAL A 208 18.04 -2.73 5.60
C VAL A 208 16.78 -1.99 5.18
N HIS A 209 16.91 -0.79 4.59
CA HIS A 209 15.76 -0.01 4.19
C HIS A 209 15.01 -0.62 3.02
N VAL A 210 15.71 -1.07 1.97
CA VAL A 210 15.10 -1.71 0.80
C VAL A 210 14.39 -3.01 1.19
N MET A 211 15.03 -3.87 1.97
CA MET A 211 14.42 -5.11 2.48
C MET A 211 13.26 -4.85 3.44
N GLY A 212 13.47 -3.95 4.40
CA GLY A 212 12.43 -3.58 5.36
C GLY A 212 11.19 -3.02 4.68
N SER A 213 11.36 -2.20 3.65
CA SER A 213 10.25 -1.64 2.86
C SER A 213 9.49 -2.72 2.11
N SER A 214 10.20 -3.63 1.44
CA SER A 214 9.58 -4.75 0.73
C SER A 214 8.81 -5.69 1.68
N ARG A 215 9.34 -5.92 2.88
CA ARG A 215 8.64 -6.75 3.87
C ARG A 215 7.41 -6.06 4.46
N VAL A 216 7.50 -4.77 4.76
CA VAL A 216 6.34 -3.99 5.23
C VAL A 216 5.25 -3.96 4.16
N ALA A 217 5.61 -3.86 2.89
CA ALA A 217 4.67 -3.98 1.77
C ALA A 217 3.93 -5.32 1.77
N TYR A 218 4.65 -6.42 2.02
CA TYR A 218 4.06 -7.75 2.15
C TYR A 218 3.06 -7.85 3.30
N GLU A 219 3.43 -7.37 4.49
CA GLU A 219 2.52 -7.40 5.64
C GLU A 219 1.30 -6.50 5.45
N ALA A 220 1.49 -5.34 4.83
CA ALA A 220 0.37 -4.46 4.46
C ALA A 220 -0.58 -5.18 3.50
N GLY A 221 -0.06 -5.89 2.50
CA GLY A 221 -0.87 -6.68 1.58
C GLY A 221 -1.68 -7.76 2.30
N ALA A 222 -1.07 -8.47 3.24
CA ALA A 222 -1.77 -9.49 4.03
C ALA A 222 -2.92 -8.92 4.87
N ILE A 223 -2.73 -7.73 5.47
CA ILE A 223 -3.76 -7.10 6.29
C ILE A 223 -4.88 -6.53 5.43
N LEU A 224 -4.57 -5.95 4.28
CA LEU A 224 -5.57 -5.47 3.33
C LEU A 224 -6.43 -6.61 2.77
N GLU A 225 -5.81 -7.77 2.50
CA GLU A 225 -6.54 -8.95 2.02
C GLU A 225 -7.41 -9.58 3.12
N GLU A 226 -6.91 -9.66 4.35
CA GLU A 226 -7.67 -10.11 5.53
C GLU A 226 -8.89 -9.20 5.78
N ASP A 227 -8.71 -7.89 5.65
CA ASP A 227 -9.78 -6.90 5.80
C ASP A 227 -10.82 -6.95 4.68
N ASP A 228 -10.42 -7.13 3.41
CA ASP A 228 -11.35 -7.37 2.29
C ASP A 228 -12.19 -8.64 2.54
N GLN A 229 -11.55 -9.72 2.99
CA GLN A 229 -12.27 -10.96 3.32
C GLN A 229 -13.26 -10.74 4.47
N ASN A 230 -12.84 -10.07 5.54
CA ASN A 230 -13.72 -9.73 6.66
C ASN A 230 -14.92 -8.90 6.19
N PHE A 231 -14.72 -7.95 5.28
CA PHE A 231 -15.80 -7.13 4.73
C PHE A 231 -16.79 -7.95 3.90
N ARG A 232 -16.31 -8.89 3.08
CA ARG A 232 -17.17 -9.80 2.31
C ARG A 232 -17.99 -10.71 3.21
N ASP A 233 -17.38 -11.27 4.25
CA ASP A 233 -18.06 -12.12 5.22
C ASP A 233 -19.17 -11.35 5.95
N ILE A 234 -18.96 -10.06 6.24
CA ILE A 234 -20.00 -9.18 6.79
C ILE A 234 -21.14 -9.00 5.78
N LYS A 235 -20.82 -8.67 4.51
CA LYS A 235 -21.84 -8.45 3.46
C LYS A 235 -22.66 -9.71 3.17
N GLU A 236 -22.04 -10.89 3.21
CA GLU A 236 -22.74 -12.16 3.06
C GLU A 236 -23.74 -12.39 4.21
N LYS A 237 -23.30 -12.19 5.46
CA LYS A 237 -24.19 -12.26 6.63
C LYS A 237 -25.29 -11.21 6.61
N GLU A 238 -25.02 -10.02 6.08
CA GLU A 238 -26.02 -8.97 5.91
C GLU A 238 -27.11 -9.32 4.89
N GLY A 239 -26.81 -10.22 3.94
CA GLY A 239 -27.76 -10.75 2.97
C GLY A 239 -28.65 -11.86 3.53
N GLU A 240 -28.37 -12.38 4.74
CA GLU A 240 -29.20 -13.39 5.37
C GLU A 240 -30.56 -12.82 5.83
N THR A 241 -31.56 -13.70 5.93
CA THR A 241 -32.88 -13.34 6.44
C THR A 241 -32.82 -13.00 7.94
N ALA A 242 -33.06 -11.73 8.26
CA ALA A 242 -33.05 -11.23 9.65
C ALA A 242 -34.11 -11.85 10.57
N PHE A 243 -35.15 -12.45 10.01
CA PHE A 243 -36.24 -13.06 10.76
C PHE A 243 -36.41 -14.53 10.35
N ASP A 244 -36.66 -15.40 11.35
CA ASP A 244 -37.06 -16.77 11.08
C ASP A 244 -38.52 -16.86 10.58
N ALA A 245 -38.95 -18.06 10.18
CA ALA A 245 -40.31 -18.30 9.71
C ALA A 245 -41.41 -18.05 10.78
N ALA A 246 -41.02 -17.92 12.06
CA ALA A 246 -41.91 -17.58 13.17
C ALA A 246 -41.87 -16.08 13.52
N GLY A 247 -41.08 -15.27 12.82
CA GLY A 247 -40.94 -13.83 13.03
C GLY A 247 -39.96 -13.44 14.14
N ASN A 248 -39.15 -14.37 14.65
CA ASN A 248 -38.13 -14.05 15.64
C ASN A 248 -36.89 -13.47 14.96
N TYR A 249 -36.36 -12.39 15.51
CA TYR A 249 -35.12 -11.77 15.05
C TYR A 249 -33.92 -12.70 15.30
N ARG A 250 -33.07 -12.85 14.28
CA ARG A 250 -31.81 -13.59 14.34
C ARG A 250 -30.65 -12.60 14.42
N PRO A 251 -30.09 -12.33 15.61
CA PRO A 251 -28.98 -11.40 15.73
C PRO A 251 -27.70 -12.00 15.12
N VAL A 252 -26.90 -11.16 14.44
CA VAL A 252 -25.55 -11.54 14.02
C VAL A 252 -24.63 -11.41 15.25
N THR A 253 -24.21 -12.53 15.81
CA THR A 253 -23.55 -12.58 17.13
C THR A 253 -22.09 -12.13 17.13
N THR A 254 -21.41 -12.16 15.99
CA THR A 254 -20.03 -11.65 15.84
C THR A 254 -19.77 -11.22 14.40
N LEU A 255 -19.49 -9.92 14.23
CA LEU A 255 -19.00 -9.32 13.00
C LEU A 255 -17.50 -9.00 13.17
N PRO A 256 -16.61 -9.42 12.26
CA PRO A 256 -15.21 -9.03 12.29
C PRO A 256 -15.07 -7.51 12.19
N GLU A 257 -13.95 -6.98 12.68
CA GLU A 257 -13.61 -5.57 12.49
C GLU A 257 -13.08 -5.37 11.07
N THR A 258 -13.42 -4.22 10.48
CA THR A 258 -12.99 -3.86 9.12
C THR A 258 -12.57 -2.40 9.10
N MET A 259 -11.61 -2.06 8.23
CA MET A 259 -11.08 -0.72 8.07
C MET A 259 -12.07 0.20 7.37
N THR A 260 -12.11 1.46 7.75
CA THR A 260 -12.76 2.52 6.98
C THR A 260 -11.95 2.86 5.73
N ILE A 261 -12.57 3.55 4.76
CA ILE A 261 -11.86 4.03 3.55
C ILE A 261 -10.67 4.91 3.94
N ASP A 262 -10.84 5.79 4.93
CA ASP A 262 -9.76 6.68 5.40
C ASP A 262 -8.58 5.87 5.99
N GLU A 263 -8.87 4.79 6.73
CA GLU A 263 -7.84 3.90 7.28
C GLU A 263 -7.12 3.11 6.19
N LEU A 264 -7.84 2.64 5.16
CA LEU A 264 -7.26 1.99 3.99
C LEU A 264 -6.31 2.93 3.23
N GLU A 265 -6.75 4.17 2.99
CA GLU A 265 -5.94 5.18 2.30
C GLU A 265 -4.72 5.59 3.14
N PHE A 266 -4.89 5.73 4.44
CA PHE A 266 -3.80 6.06 5.36
C PHE A 266 -2.75 4.93 5.38
N ALA A 267 -3.18 3.68 5.52
CA ALA A 267 -2.31 2.51 5.48
C ALA A 267 -1.52 2.44 4.16
N LEU A 268 -2.20 2.63 3.03
CA LEU A 268 -1.57 2.67 1.72
C LEU A 268 -0.54 3.79 1.60
N TYR A 269 -0.90 5.00 2.05
CA TYR A 269 -0.05 6.17 1.98
C TYR A 269 1.27 5.96 2.75
N GLU A 270 1.21 5.44 3.97
CA GLU A 270 2.38 5.20 4.80
C GLU A 270 3.33 4.17 4.17
N VAL A 271 2.78 3.05 3.69
CA VAL A 271 3.56 1.98 3.04
C VAL A 271 4.19 2.48 1.75
N ARG A 272 3.43 3.22 0.93
CA ARG A 272 3.94 3.78 -0.33
C ARG A 272 4.99 4.85 -0.11
N THR A 273 4.87 5.65 0.95
CA THR A 273 5.92 6.60 1.34
C THR A 273 7.22 5.85 1.64
N LEU A 274 7.14 4.77 2.43
CA LEU A 274 8.29 3.93 2.74
C LEU A 274 8.89 3.27 1.47
N ILE A 275 8.05 2.71 0.59
CA ILE A 275 8.53 2.11 -0.68
C ILE A 275 9.18 3.15 -1.58
N ASN A 276 8.61 4.36 -1.68
CA ASN A 276 9.18 5.43 -2.49
C ASN A 276 10.55 5.87 -1.96
N GLU A 277 10.75 5.94 -0.64
CA GLU A 277 12.06 6.17 -0.03
C GLU A 277 13.06 5.07 -0.43
N ALA A 278 12.64 3.80 -0.45
CA ALA A 278 13.47 2.68 -0.89
C ALA A 278 13.78 2.69 -2.39
N ILE A 279 12.82 3.07 -3.25
CA ILE A 279 13.04 3.21 -4.70
C ILE A 279 14.05 4.32 -4.98
N GLN A 280 14.12 5.38 -4.18
CA GLN A 280 15.17 6.39 -4.37
C GLN A 280 16.58 5.85 -4.09
N ILE A 281 16.69 4.80 -3.27
CA ILE A 281 17.95 4.11 -2.98
C ILE A 281 18.28 3.08 -4.08
N ASP A 282 17.28 2.31 -4.52
CA ASP A 282 17.42 1.25 -5.52
C ASP A 282 16.39 1.46 -6.65
N ARG A 283 16.73 2.37 -7.56
CA ARG A 283 15.82 2.87 -8.62
C ARG A 283 15.44 1.80 -9.63
N ASP A 284 16.31 0.82 -9.86
CA ASP A 284 16.12 -0.25 -10.82
C ASP A 284 15.36 -1.45 -10.22
N ASN A 285 14.93 -1.33 -8.96
CA ASN A 285 14.16 -2.36 -8.28
C ASN A 285 12.71 -2.41 -8.75
N ARG A 286 12.51 -3.03 -9.92
CA ARG A 286 11.17 -3.28 -10.46
C ARG A 286 10.24 -4.03 -9.50
N ALA A 287 10.78 -4.90 -8.65
CA ALA A 287 9.95 -5.68 -7.72
C ALA A 287 9.30 -4.78 -6.66
N LEU A 288 10.05 -3.82 -6.10
CA LEU A 288 9.48 -2.80 -5.21
C LEU A 288 8.45 -1.90 -5.91
N GLN A 289 8.70 -1.54 -7.17
CA GLN A 289 7.76 -0.75 -7.98
C GLN A 289 6.46 -1.53 -8.21
N GLU A 290 6.54 -2.81 -8.58
CA GLU A 290 5.37 -3.68 -8.72
C GLU A 290 4.63 -3.83 -7.39
N GLN A 291 5.33 -4.02 -6.27
CA GLN A 291 4.68 -4.08 -4.95
C GLN A 291 3.85 -2.81 -4.66
N ALA A 292 4.41 -1.63 -4.90
CA ALA A 292 3.68 -0.37 -4.74
C ALA A 292 2.45 -0.28 -5.65
N ARG A 293 2.58 -0.74 -6.89
CA ARG A 293 1.49 -0.75 -7.87
C ARG A 293 0.37 -1.71 -7.48
N HIS A 294 0.70 -2.94 -7.11
CA HIS A 294 -0.28 -3.94 -6.68
C HIS A 294 -1.05 -3.49 -5.44
N LEU A 295 -0.37 -2.89 -4.45
CA LEU A 295 -1.03 -2.30 -3.28
C LEU A 295 -2.01 -1.19 -3.69
N GLN A 296 -1.60 -0.28 -4.57
CA GLN A 296 -2.45 0.82 -5.04
C GLN A 296 -3.69 0.30 -5.76
N ARG A 297 -3.51 -0.64 -6.70
CA ARG A 297 -4.61 -1.24 -7.47
C ARG A 297 -5.59 -1.96 -6.57
N TYR A 298 -5.08 -2.72 -5.60
CA TYR A 298 -5.92 -3.45 -4.67
C TYR A 298 -6.74 -2.52 -3.79
N VAL A 299 -6.14 -1.46 -3.22
CA VAL A 299 -6.86 -0.48 -2.41
C VAL A 299 -7.90 0.27 -3.25
N ASN A 300 -7.56 0.68 -4.47
CA ASN A 300 -8.52 1.30 -5.38
C ASN A 300 -9.71 0.37 -5.67
N ARG A 301 -9.46 -0.92 -5.86
CA ARG A 301 -10.50 -1.93 -6.08
C ARG A 301 -11.40 -2.11 -4.87
N ILE A 302 -10.85 -2.36 -3.67
CA ILE A 302 -11.68 -2.55 -2.48
C ILE A 302 -12.46 -1.27 -2.13
N LYS A 303 -11.92 -0.08 -2.45
CA LYS A 303 -12.65 1.18 -2.28
C LYS A 303 -13.94 1.19 -3.08
N LEU A 304 -13.95 0.67 -4.32
CA LEU A 304 -15.17 0.58 -5.14
C LEU A 304 -16.24 -0.29 -4.50
N ASP A 305 -15.83 -1.38 -3.85
CA ASP A 305 -16.73 -2.33 -3.19
C ASP A 305 -17.22 -1.83 -1.81
N ARG A 306 -16.57 -0.80 -1.24
CA ARG A 306 -16.85 -0.28 0.10
C ARG A 306 -17.96 0.77 0.07
N ASP A 307 -18.79 0.73 1.11
CA ASP A 307 -19.78 1.77 1.34
C ASP A 307 -19.08 3.08 1.77
N ARG A 308 -19.52 4.20 1.22
CA ARG A 308 -19.07 5.52 1.66
C ARG A 308 -19.73 5.88 2.98
N ILE A 309 -19.01 6.55 3.87
CA ILE A 309 -19.61 7.10 5.09
C ILE A 309 -20.07 8.53 4.81
N GLU A 310 -21.36 8.80 5.02
CA GLU A 310 -21.93 10.15 4.99
C GLU A 310 -22.57 10.48 6.33
N THR A 311 -22.51 11.76 6.71
CA THR A 311 -23.22 12.24 7.89
C THR A 311 -24.57 12.78 7.46
N LYS A 312 -25.65 12.23 8.01
CA LYS A 312 -27.02 12.67 7.74
C LYS A 312 -27.72 12.99 9.05
N GLU A 313 -28.54 14.04 9.01
CA GLU A 313 -29.36 14.45 10.15
C GLU A 313 -30.63 13.59 10.18
N TYR A 314 -30.89 12.94 11.32
CA TYR A 314 -32.11 12.17 11.56
C TYR A 314 -32.83 12.66 12.80
N SER A 315 -34.16 12.71 12.72
CA SER A 315 -35.02 12.95 13.88
C SER A 315 -35.58 11.63 14.41
N LEU A 316 -35.20 11.24 15.63
CA LEU A 316 -35.86 10.20 16.44
C LEU A 316 -36.20 8.92 15.65
N ARG A 317 -35.18 8.19 15.19
CA ARG A 317 -35.32 6.90 14.49
C ARG A 317 -34.51 5.79 15.15
N THR A 318 -34.95 4.55 14.98
CA THR A 318 -34.15 3.37 15.32
C THR A 318 -33.02 3.17 14.30
N MET A 319 -31.90 2.56 14.71
CA MET A 319 -30.81 2.24 13.78
C MET A 319 -31.25 1.36 12.59
N HIS A 320 -32.23 0.50 12.82
CA HIS A 320 -32.80 -0.36 11.80
C HIS A 320 -33.61 0.44 10.76
N GLU A 321 -34.39 1.43 11.19
CA GLU A 321 -35.08 2.34 10.26
C GLU A 321 -34.08 3.18 9.47
N ILE A 322 -33.02 3.69 10.12
CA ILE A 322 -31.94 4.43 9.46
C ILE A 322 -31.25 3.56 8.40
N ALA A 323 -31.00 2.29 8.67
CA ALA A 323 -30.43 1.37 7.69
C ALA A 323 -31.35 1.23 6.45
N LEU A 324 -32.64 0.98 6.68
CA LEU A 324 -33.63 0.83 5.60
C LEU A 324 -33.82 2.12 4.79
N ASP A 325 -33.84 3.29 5.43
CA ASP A 325 -33.95 4.59 4.76
C ASP A 325 -32.80 4.86 3.79
N ASN A 326 -31.64 4.22 3.99
CA ASN A 326 -30.46 4.31 3.12
C ASN A 326 -30.34 3.14 2.14
N GLY A 327 -31.37 2.31 1.99
CA GLY A 327 -31.37 1.16 1.09
C GLY A 327 -30.46 0.01 1.54
N LEU A 328 -30.10 -0.04 2.83
CA LEU A 328 -29.29 -1.12 3.41
C LEU A 328 -30.19 -2.22 4.00
N THR A 329 -29.60 -3.39 4.25
CA THR A 329 -30.31 -4.48 4.93
C THR A 329 -30.47 -4.21 6.42
N TYR A 330 -31.41 -4.91 7.06
CA TYR A 330 -31.68 -4.78 8.49
C TYR A 330 -30.44 -5.06 9.35
N HIS A 331 -29.58 -5.99 8.92
CA HIS A 331 -28.33 -6.33 9.61
C HIS A 331 -27.27 -5.23 9.55
N ALA A 332 -27.33 -4.32 8.57
CA ALA A 332 -26.41 -3.19 8.48
C ALA A 332 -26.54 -2.21 9.66
N ALA A 333 -27.66 -2.26 10.40
CA ALA A 333 -27.87 -1.43 11.60
C ALA A 333 -26.79 -1.63 12.66
N GLU A 334 -26.27 -2.84 12.84
CA GLU A 334 -25.17 -3.14 13.76
C GLU A 334 -23.87 -2.44 13.33
N ARG A 335 -23.61 -2.37 12.02
CA ARG A 335 -22.44 -1.66 11.46
C ARG A 335 -22.59 -0.15 11.61
N ILE A 336 -23.79 0.39 11.38
CA ILE A 336 -24.09 1.81 11.62
C ILE A 336 -23.91 2.17 13.11
N ALA A 337 -24.33 1.30 14.03
CA ALA A 337 -24.13 1.51 15.46
C ALA A 337 -22.63 1.58 15.82
N LYS A 338 -21.80 0.69 15.27
CA LYS A 338 -20.34 0.72 15.46
C LYS A 338 -19.68 2.00 14.93
N LEU A 339 -20.16 2.55 13.81
CA LEU A 339 -19.65 3.82 13.24
C LEU A 339 -19.95 5.04 14.12
N ASN A 340 -20.94 4.92 15.01
CA ASN A 340 -21.40 6.01 15.85
C ASN A 340 -21.31 5.64 17.34
N PRO A 341 -20.10 5.45 17.88
CA PRO A 341 -19.90 4.98 19.25
C PRO A 341 -20.44 5.95 20.32
N ALA A 342 -20.67 7.23 19.96
CA ALA A 342 -21.28 8.22 20.84
C ALA A 342 -22.78 7.98 21.10
N ILE A 343 -23.42 7.11 20.31
CA ILE A 343 -24.85 6.84 20.41
C ILE A 343 -25.08 5.73 21.43
N ILE A 344 -25.60 6.13 22.60
CA ILE A 344 -25.81 5.23 23.74
C ILE A 344 -27.07 4.36 23.55
N ASN A 345 -28.10 4.87 22.87
CA ASN A 345 -29.37 4.17 22.69
C ASN A 345 -29.74 4.03 21.20
N PRO A 346 -29.47 2.87 20.58
CA PRO A 346 -29.77 2.60 19.16
C PRO A 346 -31.27 2.61 18.80
N THR A 347 -32.16 2.59 19.81
CA THR A 347 -33.61 2.60 19.60
C THR A 347 -34.17 4.01 19.43
N PHE A 348 -33.49 5.03 19.97
CA PHE A 348 -33.95 6.42 19.91
C PHE A 348 -32.78 7.32 19.51
N THR A 349 -32.49 7.30 18.21
CA THR A 349 -31.36 8.02 17.64
C THR A 349 -31.79 9.36 17.08
N ASN A 350 -31.04 10.42 17.38
CA ASN A 350 -31.33 11.78 16.94
C ASN A 350 -30.03 12.54 16.68
N GLY A 351 -30.06 13.46 15.70
CA GLY A 351 -28.95 14.32 15.32
C GLY A 351 -28.14 13.79 14.13
N ASP A 352 -26.88 14.20 14.07
CA ASP A 352 -25.95 13.82 13.01
C ASP A 352 -25.47 12.38 13.20
N ILE A 353 -25.84 11.51 12.25
CA ILE A 353 -25.51 10.09 12.27
C ILE A 353 -24.68 9.77 11.04
N LYS A 354 -23.54 9.12 11.25
CA LYS A 354 -22.72 8.55 10.19
C LYS A 354 -23.40 7.30 9.65
N VAL A 355 -23.83 7.33 8.41
CA VAL A 355 -24.48 6.21 7.73
C VAL A 355 -23.62 5.71 6.58
N LEU A 356 -23.76 4.43 6.30
CA LEU A 356 -23.14 3.79 5.15
C LEU A 356 -24.03 4.06 3.93
N ILE A 357 -23.42 4.46 2.83
CA ILE A 357 -24.10 4.62 1.56
C ILE A 357 -23.41 3.71 0.56
N PRO A 358 -24.16 2.79 -0.07
CA PRO A 358 -23.61 2.01 -1.17
C PRO A 358 -23.08 2.97 -2.23
N MET A 359 -21.84 2.80 -2.66
CA MET A 359 -21.39 3.51 -3.87
C MET A 359 -22.23 2.99 -5.02
N GLY A 360 -23.06 3.85 -5.60
CA GLY A 360 -23.94 3.50 -6.70
C GLY A 360 -23.12 2.89 -7.83
N VAL A 361 -23.59 1.76 -8.36
CA VAL A 361 -23.08 1.16 -9.60
C VAL A 361 -23.39 2.08 -10.78
#